data_AF-A0A1S6WVJ9-F1
#
_entry.id   AF-A0A1S6WVJ9-F1
#
_cell.length_a   1.000
_cell.length_b   1.000
_cell.length_c   1.000
_cell.angle_alpha   90.00
_cell.angle_beta   90.00
_cell.angle_gamma   90.00
#
_symmetry.space_group_name_H-M   'P 1'
#
loop_
_entity.id
_entity.type
_entity.pdbx_description
1 polymer ?
#
loop_
_entity_poly.entity_id
_entity_poly.type
_entity_poly.pdbx_seq_one_letter_code
_entity_poly.pdbx_strand_id
1 'polypeptide(L)' 'MNKIIITTLLLCAGLIITGCEKTYSVEEFKKDEKLLREWVDRCGTGGQSKNCQNARIAEGQRLREYYKNLHKELWGDSDN' A
#
# COMPACT_ATOMS: atom_id res chain seq x y z
N MET A 1 11.26 -23.57 38.52
CA MET A 1 9.90 -23.33 37.99
C MET A 1 9.69 -21.89 37.48
N ASN A 2 10.19 -20.84 38.15
CA ASN A 2 10.06 -19.44 37.63
C ASN A 2 10.82 -19.13 36.33
N LYS A 3 11.96 -19.80 36.08
CA LYS A 3 12.79 -19.53 34.89
C LYS A 3 12.07 -19.80 33.56
N ILE A 4 11.24 -20.86 33.53
CA ILE A 4 10.48 -21.26 32.34
C ILE A 4 9.40 -20.22 32.03
N ILE A 5 8.71 -19.72 33.06
CA ILE A 5 7.63 -18.73 32.92
C ILE A 5 8.17 -17.41 32.34
N ILE A 6 9.33 -16.96 32.81
CA ILE A 6 9.98 -15.73 32.33
C ILE A 6 10.39 -15.85 30.86
N THR A 7 10.96 -16.99 30.45
CA THR A 7 11.32 -17.23 29.04
C THR A 7 10.10 -17.28 28.12
N THR A 8 8.98 -17.85 28.56
CA THR A 8 7.74 -17.88 27.77
C THR A 8 7.13 -16.48 27.62
N LEU A 9 7.17 -15.65 28.67
CA LEU A 9 6.70 -14.26 28.60
C LEU A 9 7.50 -13.41 27.62
N LEU A 10 8.83 -13.55 27.60
CA LEU A 10 9.72 -12.83 26.67
C LEU A 10 9.50 -13.23 25.21
N LEU A 11 9.24 -14.52 24.95
CA LEU A 11 8.89 -15.00 23.61
C LEU A 11 7.54 -14.43 23.14
N CYS A 12 6.54 -14.36 24.02
CA CYS A 12 5.25 -13.73 23.68
C CYS A 12 5.37 -12.23 23.43
N ALA A 13 6.20 -11.50 24.18
CA ALA A 13 6.44 -10.08 23.94
C ALA A 13 7.18 -9.81 22.61
N GLY A 14 8.12 -10.67 22.22
CA GLY A 14 8.80 -10.60 20.93
C GLY A 14 7.92 -10.94 19.73
N LEU A 15 6.91 -11.81 19.92
CA LEU A 15 5.97 -12.21 18.87
C LEU A 15 4.88 -11.17 18.57
N ILE A 16 4.69 -10.15 19.42
CA ILE A 16 3.72 -9.06 19.14
C ILE A 16 4.28 -8.07 18.10
N ILE A 17 5.59 -8.07 17.86
CA ILE A 17 6.22 -7.15 16.89
C ILE A 17 5.92 -7.57 15.44
N THR A 18 5.49 -8.82 15.19
CA THR A 18 5.09 -9.27 13.85
C THR A 18 3.69 -8.79 13.41
N GLY A 19 2.96 -8.05 14.27
CA GLY A 19 1.58 -7.63 14.01
C GLY A 19 1.37 -6.17 13.60
N CYS A 20 2.37 -5.30 13.70
CA CYS A 20 2.21 -3.88 13.35
C CYS A 20 2.69 -3.62 11.92
N GLU A 21 1.91 -4.06 10.95
CA GLU A 21 2.17 -3.76 9.55
C GLU A 21 2.10 -2.24 9.34
N LYS A 22 3.20 -1.64 8.86
CA LYS A 22 3.27 -0.19 8.61
C LYS A 22 2.08 0.21 7.74
N THR A 23 1.32 1.21 8.17
CA THR A 23 0.31 1.82 7.31
C THR A 23 0.99 2.85 6.40
N TYR A 24 1.00 2.59 5.10
CA TYR A 24 1.53 3.48 4.08
C TYR A 24 0.43 4.45 3.63
N SER A 25 0.79 5.72 3.49
CA SER A 25 -0.07 6.74 2.90
C SER A 25 -0.20 6.58 1.38
N VAL A 26 -1.22 7.22 0.80
CA VAL A 26 -1.41 7.27 -0.67
C VAL A 26 -0.18 7.89 -1.36
N GLU A 27 0.41 8.94 -0.78
CA GLU A 27 1.56 9.62 -1.36
C GLU A 27 2.83 8.76 -1.34
N GLU A 28 3.02 7.95 -0.29
CA GLU A 28 4.13 6.98 -0.25
C GLU A 28 3.99 5.94 -1.38
N PHE A 29 2.78 5.42 -1.60
CA PHE A 29 2.51 4.53 -2.74
C PHE A 29 2.72 5.19 -4.10
N LYS A 30 2.36 6.48 -4.26
CA LYS A 30 2.59 7.20 -5.52
C LYS A 30 4.07 7.45 -5.82
N LYS A 31 4.93 7.49 -4.80
CA LYS A 31 6.37 7.69 -4.96
C LYS A 31 7.13 6.39 -5.25
N ASP A 32 6.60 5.26 -4.79
CA ASP A 32 7.23 3.94 -4.96
C ASP A 32 6.33 2.99 -5.75
N GLU A 33 6.61 2.86 -7.05
CA GLU A 33 5.85 2.00 -7.95
C GLU A 33 6.00 0.51 -7.63
N LYS A 34 7.16 0.08 -7.12
CA LYS A 34 7.36 -1.32 -6.76
C LYS A 34 6.52 -1.68 -5.55
N LEU A 35 6.55 -0.83 -4.52
CA LEU A 35 5.71 -0.97 -3.33
C LEU A 35 4.22 -0.99 -3.71
N LEU A 36 3.78 -0.08 -4.58
CA LEU A 36 2.39 -0.05 -5.03
C LEU A 36 2.00 -1.37 -5.71
N ARG A 37 2.80 -1.87 -6.65
CA ARG A 37 2.53 -3.14 -7.36
C ARG A 37 2.41 -4.32 -6.41
N GLU A 38 3.39 -4.49 -5.52
CA GLU A 38 3.39 -5.57 -4.53
C GLU A 38 2.12 -5.55 -3.67
N TRP A 39 1.66 -4.36 -3.28
CA TRP A 39 0.45 -4.20 -2.48
C TRP A 39 -0.84 -4.42 -3.29
N VAL A 40 -0.91 -3.95 -4.53
CA VAL A 40 -2.06 -4.21 -5.42
C VAL A 40 -2.21 -5.72 -5.64
N ASP A 41 -1.12 -6.41 -5.97
CA ASP A 41 -1.10 -7.87 -6.19
C ASP A 41 -1.50 -8.63 -4.93
N ARG A 42 -0.93 -8.24 -3.77
CA ARG A 42 -1.26 -8.84 -2.48
C ARG A 42 -2.73 -8.63 -2.09
N CYS A 43 -3.27 -7.45 -2.35
CA CYS A 43 -4.62 -7.11 -1.96
C CYS A 43 -5.67 -7.73 -2.88
N GLY A 44 -5.35 -7.91 -4.17
CA GLY A 44 -6.29 -8.34 -5.19
C GLY A 44 -7.59 -7.53 -5.14
N THR A 45 -8.71 -8.18 -5.47
CA THR A 45 -10.05 -7.57 -5.42
C THR A 45 -10.65 -7.55 -4.01
N GLY A 46 -10.19 -8.43 -3.10
CA GLY A 46 -10.83 -8.67 -1.80
C GLY A 46 -10.22 -7.96 -0.60
N GLY A 47 -8.97 -7.51 -0.66
CA GLY A 47 -8.26 -6.90 0.46
C GLY A 47 -8.93 -5.63 1.00
N GLN A 48 -9.16 -5.57 2.31
CA GLN A 48 -9.83 -4.44 2.99
C GLN A 48 -8.95 -3.67 3.97
N SER A 49 -7.67 -4.06 4.11
CA SER A 49 -6.74 -3.34 5.01
C SER A 49 -6.58 -1.89 4.56
N LYS A 50 -6.18 -1.02 5.50
CA LYS A 50 -5.96 0.39 5.17
C LYS A 50 -4.94 0.57 4.04
N ASN A 51 -3.91 -0.27 4.01
CA ASN A 51 -2.95 -0.30 2.92
C ASN A 51 -3.56 -0.74 1.59
N CYS A 52 -4.45 -1.74 1.57
CA CYS A 52 -5.16 -2.10 0.34
C CYS A 52 -6.02 -0.96 -0.20
N GLN A 53 -6.72 -0.25 0.68
CA GLN A 53 -7.50 0.92 0.29
C GLN A 53 -6.60 2.02 -0.27
N ASN A 54 -5.52 2.35 0.44
CA ASN A 54 -4.58 3.39 0.02
C ASN A 54 -3.86 3.04 -1.29
N ALA A 55 -3.48 1.78 -1.50
CA ALA A 55 -2.87 1.29 -2.74
C ALA A 55 -3.83 1.44 -3.93
N ARG A 56 -5.09 1.01 -3.80
CA ARG A 56 -6.10 1.19 -4.86
C ARG A 56 -6.37 2.65 -5.20
N ILE A 57 -6.41 3.52 -4.18
CA ILE A 57 -6.55 4.96 -4.39
C ILE A 57 -5.34 5.51 -5.15
N ALA A 58 -4.12 5.14 -4.75
CA ALA A 58 -2.89 5.57 -5.41
C ALA A 58 -2.82 5.10 -6.88
N GLU A 59 -3.15 3.84 -7.15
CA GLU A 59 -3.22 3.28 -8.50
C GLU A 59 -4.25 4.03 -9.36
N GLY A 60 -5.46 4.23 -8.84
CA GLY A 60 -6.51 4.97 -9.53
C GLY A 60 -6.13 6.43 -9.83
N GLN A 61 -5.40 7.09 -8.93
CA GLN A 61 -4.88 8.44 -9.19
C GLN A 61 -3.83 8.44 -10.31
N ARG A 62 -2.89 7.49 -10.29
CA ARG A 62 -1.89 7.36 -11.36
C ARG A 62 -2.51 7.11 -12.72
N LEU A 63 -3.50 6.23 -12.80
CA LEU A 63 -4.23 5.97 -14.06
C LEU A 63 -4.95 7.24 -14.55
N ARG A 64 -5.60 7.99 -13.66
CA ARG A 64 -6.24 9.27 -14.05
C ARG A 64 -5.22 10.29 -14.55
N GLU A 65 -4.09 10.44 -13.88
CA GLU A 65 -3.01 11.34 -14.32
C GLU A 65 -2.47 10.91 -15.69
N TYR A 66 -2.23 9.61 -15.89
CA TYR A 66 -1.82 9.04 -17.17
C TYR A 66 -2.81 9.36 -18.29
N TYR A 67 -4.09 9.05 -18.11
CA TYR A 67 -5.11 9.31 -19.13
C TYR A 67 -5.34 10.81 -19.39
N LYS A 68 -5.20 11.66 -18.36
CA LYS A 68 -5.27 13.11 -18.54
C LYS A 68 -4.12 13.62 -19.43
N ASN A 69 -2.90 13.14 -19.19
CA ASN A 69 -1.74 13.51 -20.00
C ASN A 69 -1.89 12.97 -21.43
N LEU A 70 -2.29 11.71 -21.57
CA LEU A 70 -2.54 11.10 -22.87
C LEU A 70 -3.63 11.85 -23.66
N HIS A 71 -4.73 12.25 -23.02
CA HIS A 71 -5.77 13.04 -23.66
C HIS A 71 -5.22 14.38 -24.16
N LYS A 72 -4.39 15.06 -23.36
CA LYS A 72 -3.72 16.30 -23.79
C LYS A 72 -2.76 16.07 -24.95
N GLU A 73 -2.02 14.97 -24.98
CA GLU A 73 -1.11 14.64 -26.08
C GLU A 73 -1.85 14.35 -27.39
N LEU A 74 -3.00 13.67 -27.31
CA LEU A 74 -3.76 13.24 -28.49
C LEU A 74 -4.75 14.30 -29.01
N TRP A 75 -5.32 15.11 -28.12
CA TRP A 75 -6.44 16.01 -28.41
C TRP A 75 -6.20 17.45 -27.94
N GLY A 76 -5.03 17.77 -27.38
CA GLY A 76 -4.76 19.10 -26.83
C GLY A 76 -4.76 20.24 -27.85
N ASP A 77 -4.59 19.94 -29.14
CA ASP A 77 -4.66 20.92 -30.24
C ASP A 77 -6.10 21.17 -30.74
N SER A 78 -7.05 20.26 -30.46
CA SER A 78 -8.45 20.40 -30.93
C SER A 78 -9.33 21.28 -30.02
N ASP A 79 -8.80 21.69 -28.86
CA ASP A 79 -9.51 22.51 -27.87
C ASP A 79 -9.21 24.02 -28.01
N ASN A 80 -8.51 24.45 -29.07
CA ASN A 80 -8.10 25.85 -29.32
C ASN A 80 -8.80 26.48 -30.54
#